data_AF-A0A930MS10-F1
#
_entry.id   AF-A0A930MS10-F1
#
_cell.length_a   1.000
_cell.length_b   1.000
_cell.length_c   1.000
_cell.angle_alpha   90.00
_cell.angle_beta   90.00
_cell.angle_gamma   90.00
#
_symmetry.space_group_name_H-M   'P 1'
#
loop_
_entity.id
_entity.type
_entity.pdbx_description
1 polymer ?
#
loop_
_entity_poly.entity_id
_entity_poly.type
_entity_poly.pdbx_seq_one_letter_code
_entity_poly.pdbx_strand_id
1 'polypeptide(L)'
;MKVGEWLKLYREQHNLSMQALADLCGFSKAYINVLEKGVNPKTGKPISPTMQTFEKIARGTKTDVDTLLKILDGDQPITVNAPASDDLPDVSPTGQKIDARTRRQLEAVLDDDNLTYNGVVLNGEDKEKVKKALELIFWDVKEKNKRKK
;
A
#
# COMPACT_ATOMS: atom_id res chain seq x y z
N MET A 1 4.21 -17.62 -17.12
CA MET A 1 3.07 -16.84 -16.62
C MET A 1 3.50 -15.80 -15.59
N LYS A 2 2.76 -14.70 -15.43
CA LYS A 2 2.97 -13.71 -14.36
C LYS A 2 2.12 -14.04 -13.12
N VAL A 3 2.46 -13.46 -11.96
CA VAL A 3 1.75 -13.75 -10.69
C VAL A 3 0.27 -13.44 -10.72
N GLY A 4 -0.12 -12.40 -11.47
CA GLY A 4 -1.52 -12.01 -11.64
C GLY A 4 -2.36 -13.08 -12.34
N GLU A 5 -1.79 -13.68 -13.39
CA GLU A 5 -2.42 -14.75 -14.15
C GLU A 5 -2.57 -16.01 -13.30
N TRP A 6 -1.53 -16.35 -12.54
CA TRP A 6 -1.56 -17.48 -11.62
C TRP A 6 -2.62 -17.29 -10.51
N LEU A 7 -2.70 -16.11 -9.90
CA LEU A 7 -3.71 -15.77 -8.89
C LEU A 7 -5.13 -15.90 -9.44
N LYS A 8 -5.35 -15.43 -10.67
CA LYS A 8 -6.66 -15.54 -11.34
C LYS A 8 -7.04 -17.00 -11.58
N LEU A 9 -6.11 -17.82 -12.07
CA LEU A 9 -6.33 -19.25 -12.30
C LEU A 9 -6.63 -19.98 -10.99
N TYR A 10 -5.85 -19.73 -9.94
CA TYR A 10 -6.09 -20.30 -8.61
C TYR A 10 -7.49 -19.93 -8.11
N ARG A 11 -7.87 -18.65 -8.25
CA ARG A 11 -9.19 -18.17 -7.85
C ARG A 11 -10.32 -18.90 -8.55
N GLU A 12 -10.20 -19.08 -9.87
CA GLU A 12 -11.20 -19.75 -10.70
C GLU A 12 -11.28 -21.25 -10.41
N GLN A 13 -10.14 -21.93 -10.20
CA GLN A 13 -10.08 -23.35 -9.85
C GLN A 13 -10.70 -23.66 -8.48
N HIS A 14 -10.60 -22.73 -7.54
CA HIS A 14 -11.14 -22.87 -6.19
C HIS A 14 -12.50 -22.20 -5.99
N ASN A 15 -13.16 -21.73 -7.06
CA ASN A 15 -14.43 -21.00 -7.04
C ASN A 15 -14.46 -19.82 -6.05
N LEU A 16 -13.33 -19.12 -5.90
CA LEU A 16 -13.18 -18.00 -4.98
C LEU A 16 -13.64 -16.69 -5.64
N SER A 17 -14.26 -15.81 -4.86
CA SER A 17 -14.46 -14.42 -5.29
C SER A 17 -13.16 -13.63 -5.09
N MET A 18 -13.00 -12.48 -5.78
CA MET A 18 -11.85 -11.60 -5.54
C MET A 18 -11.77 -11.16 -4.07
N GLN A 19 -12.92 -10.98 -3.40
CA GLN A 19 -12.96 -10.65 -1.98
C GLN A 19 -12.47 -11.82 -1.13
N ALA A 20 -12.95 -13.04 -1.40
CA ALA A 20 -12.53 -14.22 -0.66
C ALA A 20 -11.03 -14.48 -0.79
N LEU A 21 -10.45 -14.27 -1.99
CA LEU A 21 -9.01 -14.37 -2.20
C LEU A 21 -8.24 -13.24 -1.48
N ALA A 22 -8.80 -12.04 -1.45
CA ALA A 22 -8.22 -10.92 -0.73
C ALA A 22 -8.16 -11.21 0.77
N ASP A 23 -9.26 -11.71 1.35
CA ASP A 23 -9.35 -12.09 2.75
C ASP A 23 -8.39 -13.23 3.09
N LEU A 24 -8.25 -14.21 2.17
CA LEU A 24 -7.34 -15.35 2.30
C LEU A 24 -5.86 -14.94 2.36
N CYS A 25 -5.46 -13.99 1.51
CA CYS A 25 -4.07 -13.54 1.40
C CYS A 25 -3.75 -12.30 2.27
N GLY A 26 -4.75 -11.70 2.93
CA GLY A 26 -4.58 -10.48 3.73
C GLY A 26 -4.33 -9.23 2.89
N PHE A 27 -5.03 -9.10 1.76
CA PHE A 27 -5.00 -7.95 0.86
C PHE A 27 -6.36 -7.24 0.78
N SER A 28 -6.39 -6.06 0.17
CA SER A 28 -7.64 -5.44 -0.24
C SER A 28 -8.14 -6.03 -1.56
N LYS A 29 -9.46 -6.05 -1.77
CA LYS A 29 -10.08 -6.45 -3.06
C LYS A 29 -9.53 -5.66 -4.25
N ALA A 30 -9.27 -4.36 -4.04
CA ALA A 30 -8.68 -3.50 -5.06
C ALA A 30 -7.27 -3.94 -5.43
N TYR A 31 -6.45 -4.33 -4.44
CA TYR A 31 -5.10 -4.82 -4.67
C TYR A 31 -5.09 -6.17 -5.38
N ILE A 32 -5.99 -7.13 -5.03
CA ILE A 32 -6.16 -8.37 -5.81
C ILE A 32 -6.50 -8.09 -7.26
N ASN A 33 -7.42 -7.16 -7.53
CA ASN A 33 -7.78 -6.78 -8.90
C ASN A 33 -6.58 -6.16 -9.67
N VAL A 34 -5.74 -5.37 -9.00
CA VAL A 34 -4.51 -4.82 -9.58
C VAL A 34 -3.48 -5.93 -9.83
N LEU A 35 -3.32 -6.88 -8.89
CA LEU A 35 -2.46 -8.04 -9.02
C LEU A 35 -2.88 -8.91 -10.23
N GLU A 36 -4.16 -9.31 -10.31
CA GLU A 36 -4.69 -10.13 -11.41
C GLU A 36 -4.53 -9.47 -12.78
N LYS A 37 -4.64 -8.13 -12.85
CA LYS A 37 -4.44 -7.38 -14.09
C LYS A 37 -2.98 -7.22 -14.47
N GLY A 38 -2.05 -7.35 -13.53
CA GLY A 38 -0.62 -7.17 -13.78
C GLY A 38 -0.19 -5.72 -14.10
N VAL A 39 -1.12 -4.76 -14.15
CA VAL A 39 -0.87 -3.37 -14.53
C VAL A 39 -1.51 -2.42 -13.53
N ASN A 40 -0.80 -1.33 -13.22
CA ASN A 40 -1.36 -0.28 -12.39
C ASN A 40 -2.29 0.61 -13.23
N PRO A 41 -3.59 0.74 -12.88
CA PRO A 41 -4.57 1.48 -13.69
C PRO A 41 -4.27 2.98 -13.79
N LYS A 42 -3.48 3.54 -12.86
CA LYS A 42 -3.13 4.98 -12.86
C LYS A 42 -1.93 5.29 -13.75
N THR A 43 -0.98 4.37 -13.87
CA THR A 43 0.30 4.62 -14.56
C THR A 43 0.47 3.81 -15.83
N GLY A 44 -0.36 2.78 -16.07
CA GLY A 44 -0.25 1.85 -17.19
C GLY A 44 0.98 0.94 -17.13
N LYS A 45 1.81 1.05 -16.08
CA LYS A 45 3.04 0.27 -15.94
C LYS A 45 2.76 -1.11 -15.34
N PRO A 46 3.59 -2.12 -15.66
CA PRO A 46 3.56 -3.41 -14.97
C PRO A 46 3.73 -3.22 -13.48
N ILE A 47 2.99 -4.01 -12.70
CA ILE A 47 3.19 -4.05 -11.26
C ILE A 47 4.51 -4.76 -10.92
N SER A 48 5.18 -4.30 -9.87
CA SER A 48 6.38 -4.94 -9.32
C SER A 48 6.12 -5.30 -7.85
N PRO A 49 5.53 -6.49 -7.58
CA PRO A 49 5.24 -6.93 -6.22
C PRO A 49 6.51 -7.08 -5.38
N THR A 50 6.40 -6.91 -4.08
CA THR A 50 7.51 -7.14 -3.15
C THR A 50 7.60 -8.62 -2.79
N MET A 51 8.74 -9.05 -2.23
CA MET A 51 8.85 -10.42 -1.70
C MET A 51 7.77 -10.75 -0.65
N GLN A 52 7.43 -9.79 0.20
CA GLN A 52 6.35 -9.95 1.19
C GLN A 52 4.99 -10.21 0.56
N THR A 53 4.71 -9.63 -0.62
CA THR A 53 3.50 -9.94 -1.37
C THR A 53 3.46 -11.43 -1.75
N PHE A 54 4.57 -11.99 -2.21
CA PHE A 54 4.65 -13.42 -2.53
C PHE A 54 4.51 -14.30 -1.30
N GLU A 55 5.12 -13.94 -0.16
CA GLU A 55 4.97 -14.66 1.11
C GLU A 55 3.50 -14.70 1.57
N LYS A 56 2.79 -13.59 1.45
CA LYS A 56 1.36 -13.51 1.78
C LYS A 56 0.49 -14.35 0.85
N ILE A 57 0.76 -14.30 -0.45
CA ILE A 57 0.06 -15.14 -1.45
C ILE A 57 0.29 -16.62 -1.14
N ALA A 58 1.55 -17.01 -0.93
CA ALA A 58 1.94 -18.37 -0.59
C ALA A 58 1.21 -18.86 0.67
N ARG A 59 1.20 -18.04 1.73
CA ARG A 59 0.47 -18.33 2.97
C ARG A 59 -1.03 -18.49 2.76
N GLY A 60 -1.67 -17.58 2.01
CA GLY A 60 -3.10 -17.64 1.74
C GLY A 60 -3.49 -18.86 0.90
N THR A 61 -2.72 -19.13 -0.15
CA THR A 61 -2.95 -20.25 -1.08
C THR A 61 -2.41 -21.59 -0.59
N LYS A 62 -1.82 -21.64 0.61
CA LYS A 62 -1.16 -22.82 1.18
C LYS A 62 -0.12 -23.43 0.22
N THR A 63 0.52 -22.57 -0.57
CA THR A 63 1.58 -22.93 -1.50
C THR A 63 2.91 -22.45 -0.93
N ASP A 64 4.00 -23.12 -1.30
CA ASP A 64 5.33 -22.71 -0.90
C ASP A 64 5.84 -21.54 -1.78
N VAL A 65 6.59 -20.61 -1.20
CA VAL A 65 7.09 -19.41 -1.91
C VAL A 65 8.04 -19.81 -3.03
N ASP A 66 8.94 -20.75 -2.81
CA ASP A 66 9.87 -21.21 -3.85
C ASP A 66 9.13 -21.90 -4.99
N THR A 67 8.10 -22.68 -4.65
CA THR A 67 7.23 -23.32 -5.65
C THR A 67 6.48 -22.27 -6.47
N LEU A 68 5.92 -21.26 -5.81
CA LEU A 68 5.26 -20.13 -6.48
C LEU A 68 6.25 -19.43 -7.42
N LEU A 69 7.44 -19.06 -6.95
CA LEU A 69 8.45 -18.37 -7.75
C LEU A 69 8.94 -19.20 -8.95
N LYS A 70 9.05 -20.53 -8.82
CA LYS A 70 9.43 -21.44 -9.92
C LYS A 70 8.37 -21.52 -11.02
N ILE A 71 7.10 -21.31 -10.68
CA ILE A 71 5.98 -21.34 -11.65
C ILE A 71 5.93 -20.01 -12.44
N LEU A 72 6.47 -18.93 -11.89
CA LEU A 72 6.45 -17.61 -12.53
C LEU A 72 7.60 -17.46 -13.52
N ASP A 73 7.33 -16.78 -14.65
CA ASP A 73 8.38 -16.50 -15.63
C ASP A 73 9.39 -15.47 -15.06
N GLY A 74 10.68 -15.69 -15.33
CA GLY A 74 11.79 -14.88 -14.82
C GLY A 74 11.83 -13.40 -15.26
N ASP A 75 10.89 -12.97 -16.10
CA ASP A 75 10.75 -11.57 -16.55
C ASP A 75 9.82 -10.74 -15.63
N GLN A 76 9.34 -11.30 -14.51
CA GLN A 76 8.54 -10.51 -13.57
C GLN A 76 9.45 -9.64 -12.68
N PRO A 77 9.30 -8.30 -12.68
CA PRO A 77 10.05 -7.45 -11.78
C PRO A 77 9.58 -7.69 -10.34
N ILE A 78 10.54 -7.95 -9.44
CA ILE A 78 10.31 -8.14 -8.00
C ILE A 78 11.07 -7.05 -7.27
N THR A 79 10.39 -6.37 -6.35
CA THR A 79 11.01 -5.36 -5.50
C THR A 79 11.56 -6.03 -4.24
N VAL A 80 12.89 -6.05 -4.09
CA VAL A 80 13.58 -6.67 -2.95
C VAL A 80 14.12 -5.56 -2.04
N ASN A 81 13.33 -5.11 -1.07
CA ASN A 81 13.79 -4.20 -0.02
C ASN A 81 13.32 -4.74 1.35
N ALA A 82 14.23 -4.64 2.34
CA ALA A 82 14.14 -5.17 3.71
C ALA A 82 13.04 -4.47 4.58
N PRO A 83 12.77 -4.92 5.82
CA PRO A 83 11.42 -5.17 6.32
C PRO A 83 10.59 -3.95 6.72
N ALA A 84 9.27 -4.20 6.67
CA ALA A 84 8.15 -3.59 7.38
C ALA A 84 7.64 -2.24 6.87
N SER A 85 6.50 -2.31 6.16
CA SER A 85 5.37 -1.40 6.37
C SER A 85 4.13 -2.06 5.77
N ASP A 86 3.60 -3.04 6.50
CA ASP A 86 2.34 -3.68 6.18
C ASP A 86 1.18 -2.79 6.66
N ASP A 87 1.03 -1.62 6.05
CA ASP A 87 -0.14 -0.75 6.16
C ASP A 87 -0.06 0.28 5.03
N LEU A 88 -0.73 0.01 3.91
CA LEU A 88 -1.24 1.11 3.08
C LEU A 88 -2.74 1.21 3.38
N PRO A 89 -3.25 2.42 3.64
CA PRO A 89 -4.57 2.73 3.13
C PRO A 89 -4.53 3.96 2.23
N ASP A 90 -4.85 3.64 0.98
CA ASP A 90 -5.66 4.39 0.03
C ASP A 90 -6.84 5.14 0.70
N VAL A 91 -6.68 6.44 1.00
CA VAL A 91 -7.64 7.52 0.63
C VAL A 91 -7.11 8.92 0.99
N SER A 92 -7.08 9.82 -0.01
CA SER A 92 -7.59 11.22 0.03
C SER A 92 -7.30 11.88 -1.32
N PRO A 93 -8.27 12.57 -1.98
CA PRO A 93 -8.76 13.86 -1.50
C PRO A 93 -10.22 14.19 -1.93
N THR A 94 -11.23 13.34 -1.64
CA THR A 94 -12.60 13.55 -2.21
C THR A 94 -13.81 13.28 -1.30
N GLY A 95 -13.67 13.24 0.04
CA GLY A 95 -14.81 13.49 0.94
C GLY A 95 -15.52 12.29 1.59
N GLN A 96 -14.79 11.40 2.28
CA GLN A 96 -15.37 10.57 3.36
C GLN A 96 -14.51 10.62 4.64
N LYS A 97 -15.16 10.28 5.76
CA LYS A 97 -14.78 10.59 7.16
C LYS A 97 -13.31 10.34 7.46
N ILE A 98 -12.63 11.36 7.98
CA ILE A 98 -11.27 11.29 8.50
C ILE A 98 -11.29 10.41 9.74
N ASP A 99 -10.76 9.19 9.63
CA ASP A 99 -10.59 8.31 10.79
C ASP A 99 -9.20 8.53 11.43
N ALA A 100 -9.04 8.17 12.71
CA ALA A 100 -7.84 8.42 13.50
C ALA A 100 -6.56 7.84 12.85
N ARG A 101 -6.73 6.80 12.01
CA ARG A 101 -5.66 6.14 11.26
C ARG A 101 -4.95 7.07 10.26
N THR A 102 -5.65 7.99 9.60
CA THR A 102 -5.03 8.90 8.61
C THR A 102 -4.21 10.00 9.31
N ARG A 103 -4.64 10.44 10.51
CA ARG A 103 -3.82 11.34 11.36
C ARG A 103 -2.53 10.66 11.78
N ARG A 104 -2.60 9.38 12.15
CA ARG A 104 -1.43 8.59 12.59
C ARG A 104 -0.40 8.35 11.51
N GLN A 105 -0.77 8.30 10.23
CA GLN A 105 0.21 8.10 9.15
C GLN A 105 1.16 9.29 8.98
N LEU A 106 0.63 10.51 8.98
CA LEU A 106 1.47 11.70 8.85
C LEU A 106 2.28 11.93 10.13
N GLU A 107 1.70 11.69 11.31
CA GLU A 107 2.43 11.73 12.57
C GLU A 107 3.56 10.69 12.61
N ALA A 108 3.31 9.45 12.19
CA ALA A 108 4.32 8.40 12.16
C ALA A 108 5.50 8.73 11.22
N VAL A 109 5.24 9.38 10.08
CA VAL A 109 6.30 9.84 9.17
C VAL A 109 7.11 10.98 9.79
N LEU A 110 6.46 11.88 10.54
CA LEU A 110 7.13 12.99 11.23
C LEU A 110 7.94 12.50 12.44
N ASP A 111 7.50 11.43 13.09
CA ASP A 111 8.17 10.83 14.23
C ASP A 111 9.37 9.95 13.83
N ASP A 112 9.58 9.65 12.55
CA ASP A 112 10.72 8.86 12.05
C ASP A 112 12.07 9.56 12.35
N ASP A 113 12.96 8.89 13.08
CA ASP A 113 14.28 9.39 13.47
C ASP A 113 15.24 9.59 12.28
N ASN A 114 14.95 9.00 11.13
CA ASN A 114 15.70 9.18 9.89
C ASN A 114 15.05 10.18 8.93
N LEU A 115 14.03 10.92 9.38
CA LEU A 115 13.40 11.93 8.54
C LEU A 115 14.42 13.04 8.22
N THR A 116 14.70 13.22 6.93
CA THR A 116 15.61 14.24 6.42
C THR A 116 14.89 15.24 5.54
N TYR A 117 15.34 16.48 5.57
CA TYR A 117 14.95 17.52 4.61
C TYR A 117 16.20 18.16 4.04
N ASN A 118 16.33 18.15 2.71
CA ASN A 118 17.53 18.60 2.00
C ASN A 118 18.83 17.95 2.52
N GLY A 119 18.77 16.68 2.91
CA GLY A 119 19.92 15.91 3.41
C GLY A 119 20.29 16.16 4.87
N VAL A 120 19.54 16.99 5.60
CA VAL A 120 19.73 17.22 7.04
C VAL A 120 18.64 16.50 7.82
N VAL A 121 19.03 15.71 8.82
CA VAL A 121 18.10 15.03 9.74
C VAL A 121 17.36 16.06 10.58
N LEU A 122 16.03 15.98 10.64
CA LEU A 122 15.24 16.87 11.49
C LEU A 122 15.39 16.43 12.94
N ASN A 123 15.76 17.37 13.81
CA ASN A 123 15.74 17.17 15.25
C ASN A 123 14.30 17.26 15.80
N GLY A 124 14.11 16.90 17.08
CA GLY A 124 12.79 16.89 17.71
C GLY A 124 12.08 18.26 17.72
N GLU A 125 12.82 19.36 17.82
CA GLU A 125 12.25 20.71 17.80
C GLU A 125 11.75 21.09 16.39
N ASP A 126 12.51 20.74 15.36
CA ASP A 126 12.16 21.00 13.97
C ASP A 126 10.98 20.12 13.51
N LYS A 127 10.94 18.86 13.97
CA LYS A 127 9.77 17.98 13.79
C LYS A 127 8.51 18.59 14.39
N GLU A 128 8.58 19.15 15.60
CA GLU A 128 7.45 19.86 16.22
C GLU A 128 7.00 21.08 15.42
N LYS A 129 7.93 21.88 14.88
CA LYS A 129 7.61 23.04 14.05
C LYS A 129 6.89 22.64 12.76
N VAL A 130 7.35 21.57 12.10
CA VAL A 130 6.70 21.02 10.91
C VAL A 130 5.29 20.53 11.24
N LYS A 131 5.11 19.85 12.37
CA LYS A 131 3.79 19.38 12.83
C LYS A 131 2.82 20.54 13.06
N LYS A 132 3.25 21.60 13.77
CA LYS A 132 2.44 22.80 14.03
C LYS A 132 2.07 23.54 12.74
N ALA A 133 3.00 23.65 11.79
CA ALA A 133 2.75 24.28 10.49
C ALA A 133 1.70 23.51 9.67
N LEU A 134 1.80 22.17 9.64
CA LEU A 134 0.83 21.32 8.96
C LEU A 134 -0.56 21.44 9.61
N GLU A 135 -0.65 21.41 10.93
CA GLU A 135 -1.92 21.62 11.64
C GLU A 135 -2.57 22.96 11.27
N LEU A 136 -1.78 24.04 11.22
CA LEU A 136 -2.27 25.37 10.86
C LEU A 136 -2.86 25.39 9.44
N ILE A 137 -2.15 24.79 8.46
CA ILE A 137 -2.63 24.65 7.09
C ILE A 137 -3.95 23.86 7.03
N PHE A 138 -4.06 22.76 7.80
CA PHE A 138 -5.28 21.96 7.86
C PHE A 138 -6.49 22.75 8.40
N TRP A 139 -6.29 23.56 9.45
CA TRP A 139 -7.33 24.41 10.00
C TRP A 139 -7.82 25.44 8.99
N ASP A 140 -6.91 26.08 8.24
CA ASP A 140 -7.24 27.01 7.16
C ASP A 140 -8.07 26.36 6.05
N VAL A 141 -7.71 25.14 5.64
CA VAL A 141 -8.46 24.36 4.65
C VAL A 141 -9.86 24.04 5.15
N LYS A 142 -9.99 23.66 6.42
CA LYS A 142 -11.27 23.32 7.07
C LYS A 142 -12.18 24.56 7.19
N GLU A 143 -11.63 25.70 7.56
CA GLU A 143 -12.33 27.00 7.59
C GLU A 143 -12.85 27.38 6.20
N LYS A 144 -12.00 27.31 5.17
CA LYS A 144 -12.37 27.65 3.78
C LYS A 144 -13.50 26.77 3.25
N ASN A 145 -13.50 25.48 3.58
CA ASN A 145 -14.57 24.57 3.18
C ASN A 145 -15.89 24.82 3.93
N LYS A 146 -15.84 25.33 5.17
CA LYS A 146 -17.03 25.72 5.93
C LYS A 146 -17.68 27.00 5.39
N ARG A 147 -16.90 27.93 4.82
CA ARG A 147 -17.39 29.17 4.19
C ARG A 147 -17.98 28.99 2.78
N LYS A 148 -17.73 27.83 2.14
CA LYS A 148 -18.26 27.48 0.80
C LYS A 148 -19.58 26.73 0.84
N LYS A 149 -20.10 26.43 2.03
CA LYS A 149 -21.39 25.77 2.28
C LYS A 149 -22.40 26.80 2.75
#